data_AF-A0A9C8T024-F1
#
_entry.id   AF-A0A9C8T024-F1
#
_cell.length_a   1.000
_cell.length_b   1.000
_cell.length_c   1.000
_cell.angle_alpha   90.00
_cell.angle_beta   90.00
_cell.angle_gamma   90.00
#
_symmetry.space_group_name_H-M   'P 1'
#
loop_
_entity.id
_entity.type
_entity.pdbx_description
1 polymer ?
#
loop_
_entity_poly.entity_id
_entity_poly.type
_entity_poly.pdbx_seq_one_letter_code
_entity_poly.pdbx_strand_id
1 'polypeptide(L)'
;MQAVPSTVSGETGNSEHEHDLIDAVLEHAPVRQFAAGESIVTPGSDARIFYYVRDGSVEVSYLDSDETRITVALIGTGEFFGEIGFFDAESRVRDIQAAGDAEIAIFDREFMESLRVRSPHLYMDFIIYLTRRICAKFRRIAGEREPLAAYAESLSTRRTVRYSETRPIPSSLLRSSAWFDVSTSVEAFKSELFDLSHQIQQNEARDERDERLERRVFRVLEALNDALPGFAETMAGSGYEDVMWGYIFKEIFPYINRSRFVERAYYKPKGYAGDFLMMEHIYANVPKGDGRFGVLIDAYSLQRPGSLAIRGRRKLLAEQLARHSAPIAGRGERVNIMNLACGPNRELFDFLAHCDYSEAIEALCVDIDSEALQYTNQHVNIFPHRASVRLMSENVIKWALGRVSHQIEKQDIIYSAGLCDYLDVRLFRALIKRCYEHLKPGGVLLLGNFSPYPDSIFLDKLLRWELLYRTADDLREIFAPTPFGDNITILAEDEKVNLFAMATRD
;
A
#
# COMPACT_ATOMS: atom_id res chain seq x y z
N MET A 1 -4.40 -10.45 -45.04
CA MET A 1 -3.19 -11.30 -45.18
C MET A 1 -2.47 -11.24 -43.85
N GLN A 2 -2.42 -12.39 -43.17
CA GLN A 2 -1.67 -12.73 -41.94
C GLN A 2 -1.85 -11.87 -40.67
N ALA A 3 -2.51 -12.50 -39.69
CA ALA A 3 -2.55 -12.13 -38.29
C ALA A 3 -1.16 -12.35 -37.64
N VAL A 4 -0.76 -11.41 -36.79
CA VAL A 4 0.41 -11.53 -35.91
C VAL A 4 -0.09 -12.09 -34.57
N PRO A 5 0.49 -13.18 -34.02
CA PRO A 5 0.01 -13.77 -32.78
C PRO A 5 0.48 -12.95 -31.57
N SER A 6 -0.47 -12.61 -30.70
CA SER A 6 -0.27 -12.20 -29.32
C SER A 6 -0.03 -13.44 -28.46
N THR A 7 1.19 -13.64 -27.98
CA THR A 7 1.47 -14.60 -26.90
C THR A 7 1.76 -13.85 -25.62
N VAL A 8 0.73 -13.75 -24.77
CA VAL A 8 0.88 -13.60 -23.33
C VAL A 8 0.99 -15.01 -22.77
N SER A 9 2.22 -15.44 -22.48
CA SER A 9 2.54 -16.54 -21.56
C SER A 9 2.95 -15.86 -20.25
N GLY A 10 2.25 -15.99 -19.13
CA GLY A 10 1.88 -17.23 -18.46
C GLY A 10 2.78 -17.35 -17.23
N GLU A 11 2.28 -16.94 -16.06
CA GLU A 11 2.99 -16.85 -14.78
C GLU A 11 3.46 -18.20 -14.18
N THR A 12 3.37 -19.31 -14.93
CA THR A 12 4.05 -20.58 -14.60
C THR A 12 5.57 -20.52 -14.83
N GLY A 13 6.04 -19.54 -15.61
CA GLY A 13 7.45 -19.44 -15.98
C GLY A 13 8.39 -19.06 -14.83
N ASN A 14 7.89 -18.51 -13.71
CA ASN A 14 8.76 -17.96 -12.68
C ASN A 14 9.28 -19.01 -11.68
N SER A 15 8.51 -20.07 -11.34
CA SER A 15 9.01 -21.14 -10.45
C SER A 15 9.90 -22.14 -11.20
N GLU A 16 9.57 -22.51 -12.43
CA GLU A 16 10.44 -23.33 -13.29
C GLU A 16 11.76 -22.61 -13.60
N HIS A 17 11.73 -21.32 -13.96
CA HIS A 17 12.97 -20.53 -14.11
C HIS A 17 13.75 -20.42 -12.81
N GLU A 18 13.10 -20.33 -11.64
CA GLU A 18 13.79 -20.24 -10.36
C GLU A 18 14.45 -21.57 -9.98
N HIS A 19 13.80 -22.71 -10.26
CA HIS A 19 14.40 -24.04 -10.11
C HIS A 19 15.57 -24.24 -11.07
N ASP A 20 15.39 -23.91 -12.35
CA ASP A 20 16.44 -23.98 -13.37
C ASP A 20 17.63 -23.07 -13.03
N LEU A 21 17.37 -21.88 -12.49
CA LEU A 21 18.38 -20.93 -12.03
C LEU A 21 19.19 -21.49 -10.86
N ILE A 22 18.53 -22.05 -9.85
CA ILE A 22 19.20 -22.61 -8.67
C ILE A 22 20.03 -23.83 -9.08
N ASP A 23 19.47 -24.74 -9.89
CA ASP A 23 20.17 -25.93 -10.37
C ASP A 23 21.42 -25.56 -11.19
N ALA A 24 21.30 -24.58 -12.09
CA ALA A 24 22.43 -24.08 -12.88
C ALA A 24 23.53 -23.45 -12.01
N VAL A 25 23.17 -22.80 -10.89
CA VAL A 25 24.15 -22.27 -9.94
C VAL A 25 24.76 -23.38 -9.08
N LEU A 26 23.94 -24.34 -8.63
CA LEU A 26 24.36 -25.46 -7.78
C LEU A 26 25.28 -26.45 -8.49
N GLU A 27 25.16 -26.61 -9.82
CA GLU A 27 26.06 -27.45 -10.62
C GLU A 27 27.54 -27.06 -10.43
N HIS A 28 27.80 -25.79 -10.13
CA HIS A 28 29.14 -25.26 -9.94
C HIS A 28 29.53 -25.03 -8.47
N ALA A 29 28.57 -25.13 -7.55
CA ALA A 29 28.80 -24.81 -6.14
C ALA A 29 29.55 -25.94 -5.42
N PRO A 30 30.60 -25.64 -4.62
CA PRO A 30 31.21 -26.61 -3.74
C PRO A 30 30.19 -27.17 -2.73
N VAL A 31 30.22 -28.48 -2.52
CA VAL A 31 29.30 -29.17 -1.62
C VAL A 31 30.07 -29.88 -0.52
N ARG A 32 29.55 -29.80 0.71
CA ARG A 32 30.09 -30.51 1.87
C ARG A 32 28.98 -31.26 2.61
N GLN A 33 29.35 -32.45 3.10
CA GLN A 33 28.53 -33.27 3.98
C GLN A 33 28.82 -32.90 5.44
N PHE A 34 27.76 -32.81 6.24
CA PHE A 34 27.83 -32.56 7.68
C PHE A 34 27.07 -33.65 8.42
N ALA A 35 27.68 -34.21 9.47
CA ALA A 35 27.03 -35.20 10.32
C ALA A 35 26.07 -34.53 11.32
N ALA A 36 25.08 -35.26 11.82
CA ALA A 36 24.17 -34.76 12.86
C ALA A 36 24.93 -34.13 14.05
N GLY A 37 24.60 -32.89 14.40
CA GLY A 37 25.24 -32.12 15.47
C GLY A 37 26.57 -31.46 15.09
N GLU A 38 27.06 -31.63 13.85
CA GLU A 38 28.27 -30.94 13.38
C GLU A 38 28.01 -29.44 13.21
N SER A 39 28.94 -28.62 13.71
CA SER A 39 28.86 -27.17 13.62
C SER A 39 29.18 -26.69 12.21
N ILE A 40 28.31 -25.81 11.68
CA ILE A 40 28.42 -25.24 10.33
C ILE A 40 28.85 -23.78 10.42
N VAL A 41 28.20 -22.99 11.29
CA VAL A 41 28.50 -21.58 11.51
C VAL A 41 28.57 -21.32 13.01
N THR A 42 29.64 -20.64 13.44
CA THR A 42 29.79 -20.15 14.81
C THR A 42 29.80 -18.61 14.84
N PRO A 43 29.36 -17.97 15.93
CA PRO A 43 29.47 -16.53 16.11
C PRO A 43 30.92 -16.04 15.89
N GLY A 44 31.08 -15.00 15.08
CA GLY A 44 32.39 -14.45 14.69
C GLY A 44 33.14 -15.21 13.57
N SER A 45 32.55 -16.26 12.99
CA SER A 45 33.07 -16.89 11.76
C SER A 45 32.98 -15.95 10.54
N ASP A 46 33.74 -16.24 9.48
CA ASP A 46 33.85 -15.38 8.30
C ASP A 46 32.46 -15.05 7.71
N ALA A 47 32.14 -13.75 7.74
CA ALA A 47 30.86 -13.26 7.28
C ALA A 47 30.67 -13.36 5.76
N ARG A 48 31.69 -13.75 5.01
CA ARG A 48 31.69 -13.77 3.53
C ARG A 48 31.34 -15.13 2.92
N ILE A 49 30.61 -15.97 3.64
CA ILE A 49 30.14 -17.28 3.16
C ILE A 49 28.66 -17.49 3.48
N PHE A 50 27.84 -17.84 2.50
CA PHE A 50 26.48 -18.29 2.71
C PHE A 50 26.27 -19.70 2.17
N TYR A 51 25.10 -20.28 2.46
CA TYR A 51 24.88 -21.71 2.31
C TYR A 51 23.51 -22.02 1.73
N TYR A 52 23.39 -23.19 1.11
CA TYR A 52 22.13 -23.75 0.64
C TYR A 52 22.01 -25.22 1.08
N VAL A 53 20.88 -25.59 1.67
CA VAL A 53 20.61 -26.98 2.09
C VAL A 53 20.14 -27.78 0.88
N ARG A 54 21.03 -28.63 0.33
CA ARG A 54 20.68 -29.54 -0.77
C ARG A 54 19.87 -30.73 -0.27
N ASP A 55 20.22 -31.25 0.90
CA ASP A 55 19.51 -32.33 1.57
C ASP A 55 19.70 -32.24 3.09
N GLY A 56 18.70 -32.68 3.86
CA GLY A 56 18.70 -32.61 5.32
C GLY A 56 18.15 -31.30 5.91
N SER A 57 18.63 -30.94 7.11
CA SER A 57 18.20 -29.73 7.81
C SER A 57 19.24 -29.22 8.80
N VAL A 58 19.18 -27.92 9.10
CA VAL A 58 20.08 -27.26 10.03
C VAL A 58 19.31 -26.52 11.11
N GLU A 59 19.86 -26.51 12.31
CA GLU A 59 19.30 -25.85 13.49
C GLU A 59 20.03 -24.53 13.75
N VAL A 60 19.26 -23.44 13.90
CA VAL A 60 19.77 -22.13 14.31
C VAL A 60 19.52 -21.95 15.81
N SER A 61 20.56 -21.70 16.59
CA SER A 61 20.46 -21.55 18.05
C SER A 61 21.33 -20.41 18.59
N TYR A 62 21.15 -20.09 19.87
CA TYR A 62 22.07 -19.27 20.67
C TYR A 62 22.05 -19.73 22.13
N LEU A 63 23.07 -19.35 22.89
CA LEU A 63 23.09 -19.52 24.34
C LEU A 63 22.51 -18.27 25.02
N ASP A 64 21.55 -18.47 25.92
CA ASP A 64 21.03 -17.39 26.78
C ASP A 64 21.99 -17.12 27.96
N SER A 65 21.68 -16.13 28.82
CA SER A 65 22.51 -15.73 29.97
C SER A 65 22.80 -16.87 30.97
N ASP A 66 21.96 -17.91 30.98
CA ASP A 66 22.08 -19.09 31.83
C ASP A 66 22.74 -20.28 31.10
N GLU A 67 23.46 -20.03 30.00
CA GLU A 67 24.13 -21.04 29.14
C GLU A 67 23.17 -22.12 28.59
N THR A 68 21.87 -21.85 28.60
CA THR A 68 20.86 -22.74 28.03
C THR A 68 20.77 -22.50 26.54
N ARG A 69 20.84 -23.59 25.75
CA ARG A 69 20.75 -23.53 24.29
C ARG A 69 19.31 -23.37 23.85
N ILE A 70 19.03 -22.26 23.18
CA ILE A 70 17.70 -21.91 22.68
C ILE A 70 17.69 -22.05 21.16
N THR A 71 16.88 -22.99 20.66
CA THR A 71 16.62 -23.16 19.23
C THR A 71 15.67 -22.06 18.73
N VAL A 72 16.07 -21.35 17.68
CA VAL A 72 15.34 -20.22 17.10
C VAL A 72 14.58 -20.62 15.83
N ALA A 73 15.20 -21.48 15.01
CA ALA A 73 14.62 -21.91 13.75
C ALA A 73 15.25 -23.23 13.28
N LEU A 74 14.52 -23.96 12.44
CA LEU A 74 15.03 -25.06 11.63
C LEU A 74 14.94 -24.64 10.16
N ILE A 75 16.01 -24.88 9.41
CA ILE A 75 16.12 -24.54 7.98
C ILE A 75 16.25 -25.84 7.22
N GLY A 76 15.34 -26.06 6.27
CA GLY A 76 15.19 -27.34 5.56
C GLY A 76 15.79 -27.32 4.15
N THR A 77 15.72 -28.49 3.49
CA THR A 77 16.06 -28.65 2.07
C THR A 77 15.43 -27.57 1.20
N GLY A 78 16.21 -27.02 0.27
CA GLY A 78 15.76 -25.98 -0.66
C GLY A 78 15.94 -24.55 -0.16
N GLU A 79 16.51 -24.36 1.03
CA GLU A 79 16.61 -23.05 1.65
C GLU A 79 18.06 -22.52 1.76
N PHE A 80 18.18 -21.20 1.55
CA PHE A 80 19.40 -20.45 1.80
C PHE A 80 19.47 -19.95 3.25
N PHE A 81 20.68 -19.96 3.81
CA PHE A 81 20.99 -19.36 5.09
C PHE A 81 22.38 -18.70 5.11
N GLY A 82 22.55 -17.70 5.97
CA GLY A 82 23.79 -16.91 6.08
C GLY A 82 23.94 -15.83 4.99
N GLU A 83 22.95 -15.66 4.13
CA GLU A 83 22.96 -14.73 2.99
C GLU A 83 23.00 -13.26 3.42
N ILE A 84 22.29 -12.90 4.49
CA ILE A 84 22.22 -11.51 4.98
C ILE A 84 23.62 -11.04 5.37
N GLY A 85 24.28 -11.84 6.21
CA GLY A 85 25.62 -11.57 6.69
C GLY A 85 26.68 -11.56 5.58
N PHE A 86 26.42 -12.21 4.43
CA PHE A 86 27.27 -12.13 3.24
C PHE A 86 27.17 -10.78 2.55
N PHE A 87 25.97 -10.20 2.47
CA PHE A 87 25.71 -8.94 1.75
C PHE A 87 25.99 -7.69 2.58
N ASP A 88 25.68 -7.70 3.88
CA ASP A 88 25.93 -6.55 4.78
C ASP A 88 27.38 -6.50 5.31
N ALA A 89 28.12 -7.62 5.15
CA ALA A 89 29.46 -7.83 5.69
C ALA A 89 29.55 -7.67 7.23
N GLU A 90 28.46 -7.90 7.95
CA GLU A 90 28.39 -7.87 9.41
C GLU A 90 28.57 -9.27 10.04
N SER A 91 28.92 -9.28 11.34
CA SER A 91 29.28 -10.49 12.09
C SER A 91 28.14 -11.52 12.15
N ARG A 92 28.50 -12.81 12.11
CA ARG A 92 27.57 -13.91 12.42
C ARG A 92 27.10 -13.81 13.87
N VAL A 93 25.78 -13.78 14.06
CA VAL A 93 25.11 -13.52 15.35
C VAL A 93 24.51 -14.76 16.02
N ARG A 94 24.49 -15.92 15.35
CA ARG A 94 23.86 -17.17 15.83
C ARG A 94 24.72 -18.39 15.52
N ASP A 95 24.56 -19.43 16.34
CA ASP A 95 25.12 -20.76 16.09
C ASP A 95 24.25 -21.51 15.09
N ILE A 96 24.88 -22.20 14.13
CA ILE A 96 24.20 -23.08 13.18
C ILE A 96 24.91 -24.43 13.16
N GLN A 97 24.13 -25.49 13.33
CA GLN A 97 24.63 -26.87 13.27
C GLN A 97 23.67 -27.75 12.47
N ALA A 98 24.16 -28.89 11.98
CA ALA A 98 23.30 -29.85 11.30
C ALA A 98 22.34 -30.51 12.31
N ALA A 99 21.03 -30.51 12.01
CA ALA A 99 20.02 -31.13 12.88
C ALA A 99 19.94 -32.65 12.68
N GLY A 100 20.39 -33.12 11.52
CA GLY A 100 20.65 -34.51 11.14
C GLY A 100 21.80 -34.53 10.12
N ASP A 101 22.06 -35.66 9.47
CA ASP A 101 23.01 -35.67 8.35
C ASP A 101 22.50 -34.74 7.24
N ALA A 102 23.38 -33.88 6.71
CA ALA A 102 23.00 -32.82 5.77
C ALA A 102 24.05 -32.59 4.68
N GLU A 103 23.56 -32.33 3.47
CA GLU A 103 24.36 -31.94 2.31
C GLU A 103 24.16 -30.44 2.04
N ILE A 104 25.25 -29.67 2.11
CA ILE A 104 25.19 -28.21 2.07
C ILE A 104 26.11 -27.67 0.97
N ALA A 105 25.55 -26.89 0.06
CA ALA A 105 26.31 -26.12 -0.92
C ALA A 105 26.82 -24.82 -0.27
N ILE A 106 28.08 -24.47 -0.58
CA ILE A 106 28.82 -23.38 0.05
C ILE A 106 29.11 -22.29 -0.98
N PHE A 107 28.79 -21.05 -0.63
CA PHE A 107 28.92 -19.88 -1.49
C PHE A 107 29.81 -18.85 -0.81
N ASP A 108 31.09 -18.85 -1.15
CA ASP A 108 32.04 -17.85 -0.69
C ASP A 108 32.25 -16.74 -1.74
N ARG A 109 33.07 -15.75 -1.39
CA ARG A 109 33.42 -14.66 -2.30
C ARG A 109 34.08 -15.15 -3.58
N GLU A 110 34.94 -16.17 -3.51
CA GLU A 110 35.66 -16.67 -4.69
C GLU A 110 34.70 -17.33 -5.67
N PHE A 111 33.76 -18.14 -5.15
CA PHE A 111 32.69 -18.72 -5.94
C PHE A 111 31.85 -17.62 -6.61
N MET A 112 31.39 -16.63 -5.86
CA MET A 112 30.55 -15.55 -6.41
C MET A 112 31.28 -14.72 -7.48
N GLU A 113 32.57 -14.42 -7.28
CA GLU A 113 33.39 -13.78 -8.29
C GLU A 113 33.60 -14.65 -9.53
N SER A 114 33.83 -15.95 -9.33
CA SER A 114 33.96 -16.90 -10.43
C SER A 114 32.66 -17.02 -11.25
N LEU A 115 31.49 -16.94 -10.60
CA LEU A 115 30.19 -16.98 -11.25
C LEU A 115 29.96 -15.69 -12.05
N ARG A 116 30.32 -14.54 -11.47
CA ARG A 116 30.27 -13.23 -12.13
C ARG A 116 31.12 -13.16 -13.40
N VAL A 117 32.30 -13.77 -13.38
CA VAL A 117 33.23 -13.78 -14.52
C VAL A 117 32.81 -14.80 -15.58
N ARG A 118 32.41 -16.01 -15.17
CA ARG A 118 32.09 -17.11 -16.10
C ARG A 118 30.73 -16.93 -16.78
N SER A 119 29.72 -16.50 -16.01
CA SER A 119 28.34 -16.41 -16.46
C SER A 119 27.67 -15.14 -15.90
N PRO A 120 27.95 -13.94 -16.45
CA PRO A 120 27.44 -12.68 -15.92
C PRO A 120 25.91 -12.60 -15.85
N HIS A 121 25.20 -13.19 -16.81
CA HIS A 121 23.74 -13.25 -16.82
C HIS A 121 23.21 -14.09 -15.66
N LEU A 122 23.74 -15.31 -15.49
CA LEU A 122 23.39 -16.20 -14.38
C LEU A 122 23.68 -15.57 -13.01
N TYR A 123 24.80 -14.84 -12.89
CA TYR A 123 25.13 -14.08 -11.69
C TYR A 123 24.09 -13.00 -11.39
N MET A 124 23.69 -12.20 -12.39
CA MET A 124 22.70 -11.13 -12.19
C MET A 124 21.34 -11.70 -11.77
N ASP A 125 20.88 -12.76 -12.44
CA ASP A 125 19.61 -13.42 -12.12
C ASP A 125 19.64 -14.02 -10.70
N PHE A 126 20.75 -14.65 -10.33
CA PHE A 126 20.94 -15.20 -8.99
C PHE A 126 20.97 -14.12 -7.89
N ILE A 127 21.62 -12.98 -8.13
CA ILE A 127 21.62 -11.85 -7.18
C ILE A 127 20.23 -11.22 -7.04
N ILE A 128 19.49 -11.07 -8.14
CA ILE A 128 18.11 -10.57 -8.10
C ILE A 128 17.23 -11.55 -7.30
N TYR A 129 17.38 -12.86 -7.53
CA TYR A 129 16.67 -13.90 -6.79
C TYR A 129 16.96 -13.82 -5.28
N LEU A 130 18.24 -13.81 -4.89
CA LEU A 130 18.64 -13.70 -3.48
C LEU A 130 18.11 -12.42 -2.83
N THR A 131 18.19 -11.29 -3.53
CA THR A 131 17.69 -10.00 -3.03
C THR A 131 16.18 -10.03 -2.82
N ARG A 132 15.41 -10.59 -3.76
CA ARG A 132 13.95 -10.75 -3.62
C ARG A 132 13.60 -11.61 -2.41
N ARG A 133 14.32 -12.72 -2.21
CA ARG A 133 14.13 -13.60 -1.05
C ARG A 133 14.47 -12.92 0.26
N ILE A 134 15.58 -12.18 0.33
CA ILE A 134 15.96 -11.40 1.51
C ILE A 134 14.88 -10.35 1.81
N CYS A 135 14.42 -9.60 0.81
CA CYS A 135 13.33 -8.64 0.98
C CYS A 135 12.02 -9.29 1.43
N ALA A 136 11.69 -10.49 0.94
CA ALA A 136 10.51 -11.24 1.39
C ALA A 136 10.65 -11.68 2.86
N LYS A 137 11.81 -12.22 3.26
CA LYS A 137 12.12 -12.55 4.67
C LYS A 137 12.03 -11.31 5.57
N PHE A 138 12.60 -10.19 5.17
CA PHE A 138 12.49 -8.93 5.90
C PHE A 138 11.06 -8.42 5.98
N ARG A 139 10.27 -8.46 4.90
CA ARG A 139 8.85 -8.09 4.93
C ARG A 139 8.04 -8.99 5.86
N ARG A 140 8.36 -10.27 5.96
CA ARG A 140 7.73 -11.20 6.90
C ARG A 140 8.08 -10.85 8.35
N ILE A 141 9.36 -10.64 8.65
CA ILE A 141 9.85 -10.28 10.00
C ILE A 141 9.38 -8.88 10.42
N ALA A 142 9.44 -7.90 9.51
CA ALA A 142 8.90 -6.57 9.69
C ALA A 142 7.38 -6.62 9.88
N GLY A 143 6.67 -7.40 9.05
CA GLY A 143 5.24 -7.68 9.18
C GLY A 143 4.83 -8.33 10.51
N GLU A 144 5.75 -9.02 11.20
CA GLU A 144 5.50 -9.59 12.53
C GLU A 144 5.80 -8.62 13.69
N ARG A 145 6.60 -7.55 13.49
CA ARG A 145 7.05 -6.64 14.58
C ARG A 145 6.69 -5.16 14.38
N GLU A 146 6.81 -4.61 13.19
CA GLU A 146 6.52 -3.20 12.91
C GLU A 146 5.03 -2.85 13.03
N PRO A 147 4.07 -3.69 12.59
CA PRO A 147 2.66 -3.34 12.74
C PRO A 147 2.25 -3.19 14.20
N LEU A 148 2.85 -3.97 15.11
CA LEU A 148 2.59 -3.86 16.54
C LEU A 148 3.28 -2.64 17.16
N ALA A 149 4.50 -2.33 16.73
CA ALA A 149 5.24 -1.15 17.20
C ALA A 149 4.62 0.16 16.69
N ALA A 150 4.30 0.25 15.40
CA ALA A 150 3.63 1.39 14.78
C ALA A 150 2.18 1.53 15.27
N TYR A 151 1.46 0.42 15.52
CA TYR A 151 0.17 0.47 16.20
C TYR A 151 0.30 1.01 17.63
N ALA A 152 1.23 0.50 18.44
CA ALA A 152 1.50 1.02 19.78
C ALA A 152 1.92 2.50 19.79
N GLU A 153 2.72 2.93 18.81
CA GLU A 153 3.13 4.32 18.63
C GLU A 153 1.95 5.21 18.20
N SER A 154 1.07 4.69 17.35
CA SER A 154 -0.12 5.41 16.86
C SER A 154 -1.28 5.47 17.87
N LEU A 155 -1.24 4.70 18.96
CA LEU A 155 -2.08 4.92 20.16
C LEU A 155 -1.62 6.15 20.97
N SER A 156 -0.40 6.65 20.73
CA SER A 156 0.16 7.80 21.45
C SER A 156 -0.20 9.16 20.83
N THR A 157 -0.74 9.21 19.62
CA THR A 157 -0.93 10.48 18.88
C THR A 157 -2.13 11.34 19.34
N ARG A 158 -2.87 10.93 20.36
CA ARG A 158 -3.80 11.83 21.11
C ARG A 158 -3.56 11.90 22.62
N ARG A 159 -2.62 11.12 23.16
CA ARG A 159 -2.20 11.18 24.56
C ARG A 159 -0.71 10.90 24.63
N THR A 160 0.03 11.85 25.18
CA THR A 160 1.44 11.79 25.54
C THR A 160 1.78 10.54 26.36
N VAL A 161 1.84 9.36 25.74
CA VAL A 161 2.14 8.09 26.39
C VAL A 161 3.28 7.48 25.62
N ARG A 162 4.50 7.70 26.14
CA ARG A 162 5.66 6.90 25.75
C ARG A 162 5.41 5.47 26.21
N TYR A 163 5.36 4.53 25.28
CA TYR A 163 5.32 3.11 25.58
C TYR A 163 6.74 2.61 25.84
N SER A 164 7.27 2.90 27.03
CA SER A 164 8.52 2.31 27.53
C SER A 164 8.32 0.93 28.17
N GLU A 165 7.06 0.51 28.36
CA GLU A 165 6.70 -0.71 29.08
C GLU A 165 5.52 -1.43 28.40
N THR A 166 5.56 -2.76 28.39
CA THR A 166 4.47 -3.62 27.95
C THR A 166 3.27 -3.42 28.85
N ARG A 167 2.14 -2.95 28.32
CA ARG A 167 0.89 -2.85 29.08
C ARG A 167 0.06 -4.12 28.86
N PRO A 168 -0.14 -4.96 29.89
CA PRO A 168 -1.00 -6.12 29.77
C PRO A 168 -2.46 -5.68 29.58
N ILE A 169 -3.24 -6.53 28.90
CA ILE A 169 -4.69 -6.29 28.74
C ILE A 169 -5.31 -6.24 30.14
N PRO A 170 -6.07 -5.17 30.48
CA PRO A 170 -6.66 -5.02 31.81
C PRO A 170 -7.56 -6.21 32.18
N SER A 171 -7.40 -6.74 33.39
CA SER A 171 -8.20 -7.88 33.85
C SER A 171 -9.70 -7.57 33.95
N SER A 172 -10.06 -6.30 34.15
CA SER A 172 -11.42 -5.77 34.07
C SER A 172 -11.99 -5.93 32.66
N LEU A 173 -11.20 -5.65 31.62
CA LEU A 173 -11.59 -5.81 30.23
C LEU A 173 -11.82 -7.27 29.88
N LEU A 174 -10.89 -8.16 30.27
CA LEU A 174 -11.00 -9.61 29.98
C LEU A 174 -12.27 -10.27 30.55
N ARG A 175 -12.89 -9.67 31.57
CA ARG A 175 -14.13 -10.15 32.19
C ARG A 175 -15.39 -9.44 31.67
N SER A 176 -15.22 -8.44 30.81
CA SER A 176 -16.36 -7.72 30.23
C SER A 176 -17.07 -8.55 29.17
N SER A 177 -18.39 -8.37 29.04
CA SER A 177 -19.16 -8.95 27.94
C SER A 177 -18.68 -8.43 26.59
N ALA A 178 -18.38 -7.13 26.49
CA ALA A 178 -17.86 -6.52 25.27
C ALA A 178 -16.58 -7.21 24.76
N TRP A 179 -15.64 -7.50 25.67
CA TRP A 179 -14.45 -8.27 25.31
C TRP A 179 -14.80 -9.68 24.83
N PHE A 180 -15.68 -10.39 25.55
CA PHE A 180 -16.07 -11.75 25.17
C PHE A 180 -16.70 -11.79 23.77
N ASP A 181 -17.63 -10.88 23.48
CA ASP A 181 -18.36 -10.83 22.21
C ASP A 181 -17.42 -10.53 21.03
N VAL A 182 -16.57 -9.51 21.18
CA VAL A 182 -15.59 -9.12 20.15
C VAL A 182 -14.51 -10.20 19.99
N SER A 183 -13.90 -10.67 21.09
CA SER A 183 -12.80 -11.64 21.01
C SER A 183 -13.22 -12.98 20.44
N THR A 184 -14.41 -13.48 20.78
CA THR A 184 -14.96 -14.72 20.21
C THR A 184 -15.14 -14.59 18.70
N SER A 185 -15.69 -13.46 18.24
CA SER A 185 -15.91 -13.21 16.81
C SER A 185 -14.58 -13.09 16.05
N VAL A 186 -13.61 -12.36 16.61
CA VAL A 186 -12.28 -12.19 16.03
C VAL A 186 -11.52 -13.52 15.94
N GLU A 187 -11.54 -14.36 16.98
CA GLU A 187 -10.89 -15.68 16.95
C GLU A 187 -11.54 -16.60 15.91
N ALA A 188 -12.86 -16.50 15.71
CA ALA A 188 -13.54 -17.24 14.63
C ALA A 188 -13.04 -16.79 13.25
N PHE A 189 -12.97 -15.48 12.99
CA PHE A 189 -12.43 -14.95 11.72
C PHE A 189 -10.96 -15.33 11.51
N LYS A 190 -10.12 -15.19 12.54
CA LYS A 190 -8.71 -15.57 12.50
C LYS A 190 -8.53 -17.04 12.18
N SER A 191 -9.29 -17.92 12.83
CA SER A 191 -9.24 -19.36 12.60
C SER A 191 -9.60 -19.69 11.15
N GLU A 192 -10.67 -19.07 10.62
CA GLU A 192 -11.09 -19.31 9.24
C GLU A 192 -10.09 -18.73 8.21
N LEU A 193 -9.54 -17.54 8.46
CA LEU A 193 -8.49 -16.94 7.62
C LEU A 193 -7.22 -17.80 7.62
N PHE A 194 -6.82 -18.35 8.77
CA PHE A 194 -5.68 -19.24 8.88
C PHE A 194 -5.88 -20.53 8.06
N ASP A 195 -7.02 -21.20 8.25
CA ASP A 195 -7.37 -22.43 7.52
C ASP A 195 -7.42 -22.20 6.00
N LEU A 196 -8.07 -21.12 5.57
CA LEU A 196 -8.13 -20.74 4.15
C LEU A 196 -6.75 -20.41 3.58
N SER A 197 -5.93 -19.65 4.32
CA SER A 197 -4.58 -19.30 3.90
C SER A 197 -3.73 -20.54 3.71
N HIS A 198 -3.82 -21.50 4.64
CA HIS A 198 -3.10 -22.76 4.57
C HIS A 198 -3.53 -23.63 3.40
N GLN A 199 -4.84 -23.84 3.20
CA GLN A 199 -5.35 -24.66 2.10
C GLN A 199 -5.02 -24.05 0.74
N ILE A 200 -5.15 -22.73 0.59
CA ILE A 200 -4.80 -22.04 -0.67
C ILE A 200 -3.31 -22.17 -0.96
N GLN A 201 -2.46 -22.03 0.06
CA GLN A 201 -1.01 -22.21 -0.09
C GLN A 201 -0.65 -23.64 -0.50
N GLN A 202 -1.33 -24.66 0.05
CA GLN A 202 -1.11 -26.05 -0.35
C GLN A 202 -1.52 -26.32 -1.80
N ASN A 203 -2.65 -25.76 -2.24
CA ASN A 203 -3.11 -25.89 -3.62
C ASN A 203 -2.19 -25.13 -4.58
N GLU A 204 -1.74 -23.93 -4.21
CA GLU A 204 -0.78 -23.14 -4.97
C GLU A 204 0.55 -23.89 -5.18
N ALA A 205 1.06 -24.59 -4.16
CA ALA A 205 2.26 -25.41 -4.28
C ALA A 205 2.11 -26.61 -5.24
N ARG A 206 0.87 -26.98 -5.60
CA ARG A 206 0.54 -28.04 -6.57
C ARG A 206 0.07 -27.48 -7.91
N ASP A 207 0.10 -26.16 -8.08
CA ASP A 207 -0.50 -25.43 -9.20
C ASP A 207 -2.00 -25.72 -9.43
N GLU A 208 -2.71 -26.08 -8.36
CA GLU A 208 -4.15 -26.37 -8.39
C GLU A 208 -4.95 -25.15 -7.97
N ARG A 209 -6.08 -24.87 -8.62
CA ARG A 209 -6.99 -23.77 -8.26
C ARG A 209 -8.31 -24.30 -7.72
N ASP A 210 -8.79 -23.69 -6.63
CA ASP A 210 -10.08 -24.02 -6.03
C ASP A 210 -10.95 -22.75 -5.87
N GLU A 211 -11.86 -22.55 -6.82
CA GLU A 211 -12.79 -21.42 -6.82
C GLU A 211 -13.77 -21.42 -5.65
N ARG A 212 -13.99 -22.56 -4.99
CA ARG A 212 -14.85 -22.65 -3.79
C ARG A 212 -14.12 -22.06 -2.59
N LEU A 213 -12.82 -22.35 -2.44
CA LEU A 213 -11.98 -21.74 -1.41
C LEU A 213 -11.82 -20.25 -1.64
N GLU A 214 -11.56 -19.83 -2.88
CA GLU A 214 -11.45 -18.40 -3.23
C GLU A 214 -12.74 -17.62 -2.88
N ARG A 215 -13.92 -18.15 -3.26
CA ARG A 215 -15.21 -17.56 -2.86
C ARG A 215 -15.43 -17.55 -1.36
N ARG A 216 -14.84 -18.50 -0.63
CA ARG A 216 -14.91 -18.51 0.84
C ARG A 216 -14.04 -17.42 1.44
N VAL A 217 -12.85 -17.14 0.89
CA VAL A 217 -12.02 -15.99 1.29
C VAL A 217 -12.81 -14.69 1.19
N PHE A 218 -13.44 -14.42 0.03
CA PHE A 218 -14.25 -13.20 -0.13
C PHE A 218 -15.37 -13.09 0.89
N ARG A 219 -16.09 -14.18 1.16
CA ARG A 219 -17.17 -14.20 2.16
C ARG A 219 -16.68 -13.93 3.59
N VAL A 220 -15.52 -14.44 3.96
CA VAL A 220 -14.94 -14.19 5.29
C VAL A 220 -14.51 -12.74 5.44
N LEU A 221 -13.86 -12.18 4.41
CA LEU A 221 -13.47 -10.77 4.41
C LEU A 221 -14.69 -9.83 4.48
N GLU A 222 -15.75 -10.16 3.73
CA GLU A 222 -17.03 -9.43 3.78
C GLU A 222 -17.69 -9.51 5.15
N ALA A 223 -17.81 -10.72 5.71
CA ALA A 223 -18.37 -10.91 7.05
C ALA A 223 -17.56 -10.21 8.15
N LEU A 224 -16.23 -10.19 8.03
CA LEU A 224 -15.36 -9.43 8.93
C LEU A 224 -15.67 -7.94 8.85
N ASN A 225 -15.74 -7.37 7.64
CA ASN A 225 -16.02 -5.96 7.42
C ASN A 225 -17.42 -5.57 7.94
N ASP A 226 -18.43 -6.39 7.67
CA ASP A 226 -19.81 -6.19 8.13
C ASP A 226 -19.94 -6.25 9.66
N ALA A 227 -19.05 -6.96 10.34
CA ALA A 227 -19.02 -7.04 11.81
C ALA A 227 -18.38 -5.81 12.47
N LEU A 228 -17.54 -5.03 11.76
CA LEU A 228 -16.79 -3.93 12.37
C LEU A 228 -17.67 -2.81 12.97
N PRO A 229 -18.78 -2.38 12.34
CA PRO A 229 -19.71 -1.42 12.97
C PRO A 229 -20.29 -1.95 14.27
N GLY A 230 -20.69 -3.23 14.30
CA GLY A 230 -21.19 -3.89 15.51
C GLY A 230 -20.15 -3.93 16.62
N PHE A 231 -18.88 -4.23 16.27
CA PHE A 231 -17.79 -4.14 17.23
C PHE A 231 -17.64 -2.70 17.76
N ALA A 232 -17.67 -1.70 16.89
CA ALA A 232 -17.55 -0.30 17.30
C ALA A 232 -18.62 0.09 18.33
N GLU A 233 -19.86 -0.34 18.12
CA GLU A 233 -20.99 -0.14 19.06
C GLU A 233 -20.77 -0.88 20.38
N THR A 234 -20.41 -2.17 20.33
CA THR A 234 -20.14 -2.98 21.54
C THR A 234 -18.99 -2.40 22.37
N MET A 235 -17.98 -1.83 21.72
CA MET A 235 -16.81 -1.27 22.39
C MET A 235 -17.05 0.14 22.94
N ALA A 236 -18.05 0.87 22.42
CA ALA A 236 -18.26 2.27 22.74
C ALA A 236 -18.57 2.52 24.23
N GLY A 237 -17.84 3.46 24.83
CA GLY A 237 -18.00 3.83 26.24
C GLY A 237 -17.34 2.84 27.22
N SER A 238 -16.62 1.84 26.73
CA SER A 238 -15.88 0.88 27.56
C SER A 238 -14.65 1.50 28.24
N GLY A 239 -14.10 2.58 27.66
CA GLY A 239 -12.81 3.16 28.07
C GLY A 239 -11.60 2.32 27.65
N TYR A 240 -11.81 1.25 26.88
CA TYR A 240 -10.79 0.34 26.36
C TYR A 240 -10.88 0.15 24.84
N GLU A 241 -11.58 1.06 24.13
CA GLU A 241 -11.81 0.99 22.69
C GLU A 241 -10.50 0.80 21.92
N ASP A 242 -9.50 1.61 22.25
CA ASP A 242 -8.17 1.57 21.65
C ASP A 242 -7.48 0.22 21.87
N VAL A 243 -7.62 -0.38 23.05
CA VAL A 243 -7.03 -1.69 23.36
C VAL A 243 -7.71 -2.80 22.54
N MET A 244 -9.03 -2.74 22.41
CA MET A 244 -9.80 -3.75 21.68
C MET A 244 -9.61 -3.63 20.16
N TRP A 245 -9.54 -2.42 19.60
CA TRP A 245 -9.12 -2.24 18.21
C TRP A 245 -7.72 -2.78 17.96
N GLY A 246 -6.82 -2.68 18.94
CA GLY A 246 -5.47 -3.22 18.84
C GLY A 246 -5.42 -4.72 18.86
N TYR A 247 -6.29 -5.34 19.63
CA TYR A 247 -6.51 -6.77 19.59
C TYR A 247 -7.05 -7.21 18.22
N ILE A 248 -8.12 -6.59 17.72
CA ILE A 248 -8.69 -6.91 16.39
C ILE A 248 -7.60 -6.78 15.31
N PHE A 249 -6.87 -5.67 15.32
CA PHE A 249 -5.76 -5.44 14.40
C PHE A 249 -4.72 -6.55 14.49
N LYS A 250 -4.20 -6.85 15.69
CA LYS A 250 -3.15 -7.85 15.90
C LYS A 250 -3.56 -9.23 15.37
N GLU A 251 -4.79 -9.65 15.62
CA GLU A 251 -5.25 -10.99 15.28
C GLU A 251 -5.59 -11.14 13.78
N ILE A 252 -5.97 -10.06 13.11
CA ILE A 252 -6.41 -10.08 11.70
C ILE A 252 -5.32 -9.61 10.72
N PHE A 253 -4.53 -8.60 11.09
CA PHE A 253 -3.57 -7.94 10.22
C PHE A 253 -2.57 -8.89 9.54
N PRO A 254 -2.02 -9.94 10.19
CA PRO A 254 -1.06 -10.85 9.55
C PRO A 254 -1.60 -11.53 8.29
N TYR A 255 -2.92 -11.74 8.21
CA TYR A 255 -3.56 -12.33 7.04
C TYR A 255 -3.78 -11.29 5.96
N ILE A 256 -4.39 -10.15 6.32
CA ILE A 256 -4.77 -9.12 5.35
C ILE A 256 -3.57 -8.34 4.79
N ASN A 257 -2.46 -8.22 5.52
CA ASN A 257 -1.25 -7.52 5.07
C ASN A 257 -0.52 -8.20 3.91
N ARG A 258 -0.96 -9.39 3.51
CA ARG A 258 -0.51 -10.03 2.25
C ARG A 258 -1.08 -9.32 1.02
N SER A 259 -2.05 -8.42 1.17
CA SER A 259 -2.55 -7.55 0.10
C SER A 259 -1.63 -6.35 -0.11
N ARG A 260 -1.35 -6.01 -1.38
CA ARG A 260 -0.54 -4.83 -1.72
C ARG A 260 -1.24 -3.52 -1.35
N PHE A 261 -2.56 -3.48 -1.47
CA PHE A 261 -3.40 -2.38 -1.02
C PHE A 261 -3.27 -2.22 0.50
N VAL A 262 -3.46 -3.30 1.26
CA VAL A 262 -3.41 -3.26 2.73
C VAL A 262 -2.03 -2.83 3.22
N GLU A 263 -0.98 -3.46 2.69
CA GLU A 263 0.42 -3.14 3.00
C GLU A 263 0.68 -1.64 2.79
N ARG A 264 0.40 -1.13 1.59
CA ARG A 264 0.73 0.26 1.26
C ARG A 264 -0.10 1.27 2.05
N ALA A 265 -1.39 1.00 2.28
CA ALA A 265 -2.25 1.84 3.11
C ALA A 265 -1.73 1.92 4.56
N TYR A 266 -1.26 0.80 5.10
CA TYR A 266 -0.78 0.71 6.47
C TYR A 266 0.60 1.37 6.65
N TYR A 267 1.60 0.94 5.87
CA TYR A 267 2.99 1.39 6.01
C TYR A 267 3.23 2.81 5.50
N LYS A 268 2.37 3.32 4.61
CA LYS A 268 2.42 4.71 4.10
C LYS A 268 3.83 5.10 3.64
N PRO A 269 4.40 4.47 2.59
CA PRO A 269 5.80 4.68 2.20
C PRO A 269 6.17 6.14 1.89
N LYS A 270 5.16 6.97 1.56
CA LYS A 270 5.29 8.43 1.32
C LYS A 270 4.86 9.30 2.49
N GLY A 271 4.59 8.70 3.66
CA GLY A 271 4.11 9.39 4.86
C GLY A 271 2.59 9.54 4.96
N TYR A 272 1.82 9.12 3.96
CA TYR A 272 0.36 9.09 3.97
C TYR A 272 -0.18 7.91 3.13
N ALA A 273 -1.43 7.49 3.39
CA ALA A 273 -1.99 6.26 2.83
C ALA A 273 -2.46 6.38 1.37
N GLY A 274 -3.03 7.54 1.03
CA GLY A 274 -3.57 7.83 -0.31
C GLY A 274 -2.53 8.32 -1.31
N ASP A 275 -1.28 7.85 -1.23
CA ASP A 275 -0.21 8.32 -2.10
C ASP A 275 -0.42 7.97 -3.58
N PHE A 276 0.35 8.60 -4.48
CA PHE A 276 0.11 8.47 -5.92
C PHE A 276 0.23 7.03 -6.43
N LEU A 277 1.08 6.18 -5.83
CA LEU A 277 1.19 4.78 -6.22
C LEU A 277 0.05 3.93 -5.65
N MET A 278 -0.52 4.31 -4.51
CA MET A 278 -1.79 3.73 -4.06
C MET A 278 -2.91 4.05 -5.06
N MET A 279 -2.99 5.30 -5.51
CA MET A 279 -3.96 5.71 -6.53
C MET A 279 -3.76 4.91 -7.83
N GLU A 280 -2.53 4.78 -8.31
CA GLU A 280 -2.21 3.99 -9.50
C GLU A 280 -2.58 2.51 -9.34
N HIS A 281 -2.38 1.91 -8.15
CA HIS A 281 -2.81 0.55 -7.85
C HIS A 281 -4.34 0.40 -7.96
N ILE A 282 -5.09 1.32 -7.35
CA ILE A 282 -6.55 1.34 -7.38
C ILE A 282 -7.08 1.55 -8.81
N TYR A 283 -6.43 2.43 -9.59
CA TYR A 283 -6.78 2.70 -10.98
C TYR A 283 -6.50 1.51 -11.90
N ALA A 284 -5.36 0.84 -11.73
CA ALA A 284 -5.02 -0.33 -12.52
C ALA A 284 -6.01 -1.48 -12.29
N ASN A 285 -6.54 -1.61 -11.07
CA ASN A 285 -7.46 -2.68 -10.68
C ASN A 285 -6.89 -4.08 -10.99
N VAL A 286 -5.58 -4.23 -10.83
CA VAL A 286 -4.85 -5.49 -10.99
C VAL A 286 -4.34 -5.90 -9.61
N PRO A 287 -4.85 -6.99 -9.03
CA PRO A 287 -4.39 -7.50 -7.75
C PRO A 287 -2.89 -7.90 -7.78
N LYS A 288 -2.13 -7.54 -6.74
CA LYS A 288 -0.67 -7.74 -6.63
C LYS A 288 -0.22 -8.20 -5.24
N GLY A 289 -1.07 -8.95 -4.53
CA GLY A 289 -0.74 -9.45 -3.20
C GLY A 289 0.29 -10.60 -3.21
N ASP A 290 0.81 -10.93 -2.03
CA ASP A 290 1.81 -11.97 -1.80
C ASP A 290 1.20 -13.38 -1.77
N GLY A 291 1.56 -14.19 -2.77
CA GLY A 291 0.95 -15.47 -3.07
C GLY A 291 -0.53 -15.37 -3.44
N ARG A 292 -1.14 -16.50 -3.81
CA ARG A 292 -2.54 -16.52 -4.27
C ARG A 292 -3.52 -16.01 -3.20
N PHE A 293 -3.26 -16.31 -1.93
CA PHE A 293 -4.08 -15.78 -0.84
C PHE A 293 -4.01 -14.25 -0.74
N GLY A 294 -2.81 -13.66 -0.84
CA GLY A 294 -2.64 -12.21 -0.84
C GLY A 294 -3.31 -11.54 -2.04
N VAL A 295 -3.23 -12.16 -3.23
CA VAL A 295 -3.91 -11.72 -4.44
C VAL A 295 -5.43 -11.64 -4.26
N LEU A 296 -6.05 -12.61 -3.58
CA LEU A 296 -7.49 -12.60 -3.30
C LEU A 296 -7.89 -11.47 -2.35
N ILE A 297 -7.10 -11.22 -1.30
CA ILE A 297 -7.34 -10.11 -0.37
C ILE A 297 -7.19 -8.77 -1.09
N ASP A 298 -6.17 -8.64 -1.93
CA ASP A 298 -5.94 -7.42 -2.71
C ASP A 298 -7.08 -7.18 -3.71
N ALA A 299 -7.54 -8.24 -4.38
CA ALA A 299 -8.74 -8.19 -5.23
C ALA A 299 -9.97 -7.73 -4.44
N TYR A 300 -10.19 -8.27 -3.25
CA TYR A 300 -11.28 -7.83 -2.37
C TYR A 300 -11.18 -6.33 -2.06
N SER A 301 -10.01 -5.87 -1.61
CA SER A 301 -9.76 -4.45 -1.29
C SER A 301 -9.99 -3.53 -2.49
N LEU A 302 -9.59 -3.95 -3.69
CA LEU A 302 -9.76 -3.20 -4.93
C LEU A 302 -11.23 -3.11 -5.37
N GLN A 303 -12.11 -4.00 -4.92
CA GLN A 303 -13.54 -4.01 -5.25
C GLN A 303 -14.43 -3.37 -4.17
N ARG A 304 -13.84 -2.80 -3.11
CA ARG A 304 -14.62 -2.12 -2.05
C ARG A 304 -15.15 -0.75 -2.50
N PRO A 305 -16.26 -0.25 -1.91
CA PRO A 305 -16.86 1.03 -2.28
C PRO A 305 -15.88 2.20 -2.32
N GLY A 306 -14.92 2.27 -1.39
CA GLY A 306 -13.89 3.32 -1.42
C GLY A 306 -12.98 3.26 -2.64
N SER A 307 -12.55 2.07 -3.05
CA SER A 307 -11.72 1.84 -4.24
C SER A 307 -12.51 2.08 -5.53
N LEU A 308 -13.77 1.65 -5.57
CA LEU A 308 -14.70 1.93 -6.67
C LEU A 308 -14.92 3.43 -6.82
N ALA A 309 -15.13 4.15 -5.71
CA ALA A 309 -15.31 5.61 -5.72
C ALA A 309 -14.07 6.37 -6.19
N ILE A 310 -12.86 5.90 -5.86
CA ILE A 310 -11.61 6.49 -6.40
C ILE A 310 -11.52 6.30 -7.91
N ARG A 311 -11.99 5.18 -8.46
CA ARG A 311 -12.08 5.01 -9.93
C ARG A 311 -13.20 5.87 -10.53
N GLY A 312 -14.36 5.93 -9.88
CA GLY A 312 -15.51 6.74 -10.30
C GLY A 312 -15.20 8.23 -10.34
N ARG A 313 -14.51 8.77 -9.33
CA ARG A 313 -14.14 10.20 -9.27
C ARG A 313 -13.21 10.61 -10.40
N ARG A 314 -12.32 9.72 -10.86
CA ARG A 314 -11.42 9.97 -11.99
C ARG A 314 -12.21 10.25 -13.27
N LYS A 315 -13.22 9.44 -13.54
CA LYS A 315 -14.15 9.62 -14.67
C LYS A 315 -14.96 10.91 -14.49
N LEU A 316 -15.57 11.11 -13.33
CA LEU A 316 -16.37 12.31 -13.04
C LEU A 316 -15.58 13.60 -13.26
N LEU A 317 -14.34 13.66 -12.76
CA LEU A 317 -13.49 14.85 -12.92
C LEU A 317 -13.13 15.10 -14.37
N ALA A 318 -12.77 14.07 -15.15
CA ALA A 318 -12.51 14.22 -16.58
C ALA A 318 -13.74 14.79 -17.34
N GLU A 319 -14.95 14.32 -16.99
CA GLU A 319 -16.20 14.83 -17.55
C GLU A 319 -16.47 16.30 -17.16
N GLN A 320 -16.20 16.68 -15.90
CA GLN A 320 -16.34 18.09 -15.47
C GLN A 320 -15.32 19.00 -16.15
N LEU A 321 -14.07 18.54 -16.33
CA LEU A 321 -13.06 19.29 -17.09
C LEU A 321 -13.56 19.56 -18.51
N ALA A 322 -14.08 18.54 -19.21
CA ALA A 322 -14.66 18.72 -20.54
C ALA A 322 -15.86 19.67 -20.55
N ARG A 323 -16.79 19.50 -19.61
CA ARG A 323 -18.02 20.30 -19.49
C ARG A 323 -17.74 21.79 -19.33
N HIS A 324 -16.74 22.14 -18.52
CA HIS A 324 -16.43 23.53 -18.18
C HIS A 324 -15.41 24.16 -19.13
N SER A 325 -14.55 23.37 -19.77
CA SER A 325 -13.57 23.89 -20.74
C SER A 325 -14.14 24.06 -22.16
N ALA A 326 -15.02 23.17 -22.63
CA ALA A 326 -15.54 23.22 -24.00
C ALA A 326 -16.21 24.55 -24.37
N PRO A 327 -17.06 25.18 -23.53
CA PRO A 327 -17.68 26.46 -23.89
C PRO A 327 -16.67 27.62 -23.99
N ILE A 328 -15.57 27.56 -23.24
CA ILE A 328 -14.52 28.57 -23.26
C ILE A 328 -13.68 28.42 -24.53
N ALA A 329 -13.22 27.20 -24.79
CA ALA A 329 -12.51 26.87 -26.02
C ALA A 329 -13.34 27.14 -27.29
N GLY A 330 -14.65 26.91 -27.24
CA GLY A 330 -15.58 27.20 -28.34
C GLY A 330 -15.71 28.69 -28.68
N ARG A 331 -15.30 29.60 -27.79
CA ARG A 331 -15.17 31.04 -28.06
C ARG A 331 -13.78 31.43 -28.61
N GLY A 332 -12.89 30.46 -28.81
CA GLY A 332 -11.50 30.69 -29.22
C GLY A 332 -10.59 31.20 -28.09
N GLU A 333 -11.03 31.07 -26.83
CA GLU A 333 -10.28 31.50 -25.66
C GLU A 333 -9.40 30.37 -25.11
N ARG A 334 -8.28 30.72 -24.46
CA ARG A 334 -7.49 29.75 -23.69
C ARG A 334 -8.20 29.38 -22.40
N VAL A 335 -8.07 28.11 -21.99
CA VAL A 335 -8.63 27.56 -20.76
C VAL A 335 -7.51 27.27 -19.77
N ASN A 336 -7.53 27.98 -18.66
CA ASN A 336 -6.57 27.82 -17.57
C ASN A 336 -7.14 26.88 -16.51
N ILE A 337 -6.48 25.74 -16.29
CA ILE A 337 -6.88 24.70 -15.34
C ILE A 337 -5.81 24.55 -14.27
N MET A 338 -6.20 24.53 -12.99
CA MET A 338 -5.31 24.25 -11.88
C MET A 338 -5.75 23.00 -11.13
N ASN A 339 -4.87 21.99 -11.05
CA ASN A 339 -5.05 20.78 -10.25
C ASN A 339 -4.20 20.87 -8.98
N LEU A 340 -4.83 20.79 -7.81
CA LEU A 340 -4.19 20.91 -6.50
C LEU A 340 -4.06 19.54 -5.82
N ALA A 341 -2.86 19.23 -5.29
CA ALA A 341 -2.51 17.91 -4.79
C ALA A 341 -2.79 16.84 -5.87
N CYS A 342 -2.16 17.07 -7.02
CA CYS A 342 -2.56 16.48 -8.28
C CYS A 342 -2.23 15.00 -8.43
N GLY A 343 -1.35 14.45 -7.57
CA GLY A 343 -0.93 13.06 -7.60
C GLY A 343 -0.51 12.62 -9.02
N PRO A 344 -1.03 11.50 -9.54
CA PRO A 344 -0.66 11.03 -10.88
C PRO A 344 -1.37 11.79 -12.03
N ASN A 345 -2.31 12.71 -11.76
CA ASN A 345 -3.06 13.51 -12.75
C ASN A 345 -3.90 12.71 -13.77
N ARG A 346 -4.25 11.46 -13.48
CA ARG A 346 -4.88 10.56 -14.46
C ARG A 346 -6.16 11.13 -15.07
N GLU A 347 -6.99 11.81 -14.27
CA GLU A 347 -8.24 12.44 -14.72
C GLU A 347 -8.03 13.59 -15.73
N LEU A 348 -6.95 14.38 -15.58
CA LEU A 348 -6.61 15.44 -16.53
C LEU A 348 -6.22 14.84 -17.88
N PHE A 349 -5.42 13.78 -17.85
CA PHE A 349 -4.94 13.13 -19.07
C PHE A 349 -6.02 12.28 -19.76
N ASP A 350 -6.97 11.71 -19.00
CA ASP A 350 -8.16 11.09 -19.60
C ASP A 350 -9.00 12.12 -20.36
N PHE A 351 -9.16 13.33 -19.80
CA PHE A 351 -9.80 14.44 -20.48
C PHE A 351 -9.02 14.82 -21.75
N LEU A 352 -7.71 15.05 -21.64
CA LEU A 352 -6.88 15.47 -22.78
C LEU A 352 -6.85 14.43 -23.91
N ALA A 353 -6.94 13.14 -23.60
CA ALA A 353 -6.99 12.07 -24.60
C ALA A 353 -8.26 12.12 -25.49
N HIS A 354 -9.33 12.75 -25.01
CA HIS A 354 -10.61 12.86 -25.72
C HIS A 354 -10.98 14.33 -26.03
N CYS A 355 -10.02 15.24 -25.92
CA CYS A 355 -10.22 16.69 -26.08
C CYS A 355 -9.78 17.16 -27.47
N ASP A 356 -10.74 17.56 -28.31
CA ASP A 356 -10.50 18.06 -29.67
C ASP A 356 -9.92 19.49 -29.72
N TYR A 357 -9.73 20.13 -28.57
CA TYR A 357 -9.24 21.52 -28.44
C TYR A 357 -8.07 21.60 -27.45
N SER A 358 -7.26 20.54 -27.36
CA SER A 358 -6.17 20.47 -26.39
C SER A 358 -5.18 21.64 -26.50
N GLU A 359 -4.99 22.26 -27.67
CA GLU A 359 -4.14 23.44 -27.87
C GLU A 359 -4.61 24.70 -27.12
N ALA A 360 -5.90 24.74 -26.74
CA ALA A 360 -6.45 25.84 -25.95
C ALA A 360 -6.21 25.62 -24.44
N ILE A 361 -5.76 24.43 -24.02
CA ILE A 361 -5.63 24.08 -22.60
C ILE A 361 -4.25 24.47 -22.07
N GLU A 362 -4.28 25.22 -20.97
CA GLU A 362 -3.13 25.45 -20.09
C GLU A 362 -3.41 24.85 -18.71
N ALA A 363 -2.67 23.80 -18.34
CA ALA A 363 -2.82 23.14 -17.06
C ALA A 363 -1.64 23.42 -16.13
N LEU A 364 -1.91 23.81 -14.89
CA LEU A 364 -0.97 23.90 -13.79
C LEU A 364 -1.29 22.81 -12.76
N CYS A 365 -0.43 21.80 -12.65
CA CYS A 365 -0.60 20.68 -11.73
C CYS A 365 0.37 20.84 -10.56
N VAL A 366 -0.16 20.94 -9.34
CA VAL A 366 0.60 21.24 -8.12
C VAL A 366 0.57 20.06 -7.18
N ASP A 367 1.74 19.57 -6.77
CA ASP A 367 1.86 18.55 -5.72
C ASP A 367 3.07 18.81 -4.83
N ILE A 368 3.03 18.31 -3.59
CA ILE A 368 4.20 18.32 -2.71
C ILE A 368 5.16 17.18 -3.04
N ASP A 369 4.66 16.06 -3.57
CA ASP A 369 5.46 14.89 -3.92
C ASP A 369 6.08 15.06 -5.32
N SER A 370 7.39 15.33 -5.35
CA SER A 370 8.14 15.45 -6.60
C SER A 370 8.18 14.17 -7.42
N GLU A 371 8.08 13.00 -6.78
CA GLU A 371 8.04 11.72 -7.50
C GLU A 371 6.70 11.52 -8.19
N ALA A 372 5.59 11.99 -7.61
CA ALA A 372 4.29 11.98 -8.28
C ALA A 372 4.33 12.83 -9.57
N LEU A 373 4.92 14.02 -9.49
CA LEU A 373 5.09 14.90 -10.65
C LEU A 373 5.99 14.26 -11.72
N GLN A 374 7.12 13.67 -11.32
CA GLN A 374 8.00 12.95 -12.24
C GLN A 374 7.27 11.76 -12.89
N TYR A 375 6.49 11.01 -12.10
CA TYR A 375 5.70 9.88 -12.58
C TYR A 375 4.66 10.33 -13.62
N THR A 376 3.94 11.43 -13.36
CA THR A 376 3.02 12.01 -14.34
C THR A 376 3.73 12.30 -15.66
N ASN A 377 4.89 12.96 -15.63
CA ASN A 377 5.62 13.31 -16.86
C ASN A 377 6.14 12.09 -17.62
N GLN A 378 6.52 11.01 -16.93
CA GLN A 378 7.16 9.84 -17.55
C GLN A 378 6.18 8.73 -17.95
N HIS A 379 5.05 8.59 -17.27
CA HIS A 379 4.16 7.42 -17.39
C HIS A 379 2.70 7.77 -17.66
N VAL A 380 2.29 9.02 -17.49
CA VAL A 380 0.90 9.46 -17.68
C VAL A 380 0.78 10.38 -18.88
N ASN A 381 1.63 11.41 -18.95
CA ASN A 381 1.76 12.33 -20.06
C ASN A 381 2.61 11.72 -21.19
N ILE A 382 2.12 10.65 -21.81
CA ILE A 382 2.89 9.84 -22.77
C ILE A 382 2.26 9.72 -24.16
N PHE A 383 1.11 10.36 -24.38
CA PHE A 383 0.45 10.38 -25.67
C PHE A 383 0.45 11.80 -26.27
N PRO A 384 0.37 11.94 -27.61
CA PRO A 384 0.39 13.25 -28.24
C PRO A 384 -0.86 14.08 -27.90
N HIS A 385 -0.63 15.31 -27.41
CA HIS A 385 -1.65 16.36 -27.29
C HIS A 385 -0.99 17.74 -27.48
N ARG A 386 -1.78 18.81 -27.61
CA ARG A 386 -1.26 20.19 -27.78
C ARG A 386 -1.38 21.08 -26.55
N ALA A 387 -1.92 20.55 -25.45
CA ALA A 387 -2.02 21.27 -24.19
C ALA A 387 -0.65 21.64 -23.61
N SER A 388 -0.57 22.81 -22.98
CA SER A 388 0.57 23.23 -22.19
C SER A 388 0.38 22.76 -20.75
N VAL A 389 1.18 21.79 -20.30
CA VAL A 389 1.09 21.23 -18.94
C VAL A 389 2.33 21.61 -18.14
N ARG A 390 2.13 22.33 -17.03
CA ARG A 390 3.19 22.72 -16.09
C ARG A 390 3.02 21.97 -14.78
N LEU A 391 4.09 21.31 -14.35
CA LEU A 391 4.16 20.61 -13.07
C LEU A 391 4.92 21.48 -12.05
N MET A 392 4.35 21.68 -10.86
CA MET A 392 4.94 22.53 -9.83
C MET A 392 5.00 21.79 -8.49
N SER A 393 6.21 21.64 -7.96
CA SER A 393 6.41 21.10 -6.61
C SER A 393 6.15 22.20 -5.59
N GLU A 394 5.03 22.12 -4.87
CA GLU A 394 4.68 23.06 -3.80
C GLU A 394 3.71 22.45 -2.79
N ASN A 395 3.84 22.88 -1.53
CA ASN A 395 2.88 22.57 -0.49
C ASN A 395 1.62 23.46 -0.64
N VAL A 396 0.54 22.85 -1.15
CA VAL A 396 -0.77 23.51 -1.35
C VAL A 396 -1.29 24.18 -0.07
N ILE A 397 -0.99 23.65 1.12
CA ILE A 397 -1.45 24.23 2.39
C ILE A 397 -0.67 25.49 2.74
N LYS A 398 0.66 25.51 2.53
CA LYS A 398 1.46 26.74 2.66
C LYS A 398 0.97 27.81 1.69
N TRP A 399 0.64 27.42 0.46
CA TRP A 399 0.08 28.32 -0.56
C TRP A 399 -1.31 28.85 -0.17
N ALA A 400 -2.22 27.98 0.24
CA ALA A 400 -3.55 28.36 0.74
C ALA A 400 -3.46 29.41 1.86
N LEU A 401 -2.54 29.20 2.80
CA LEU A 401 -2.29 30.11 3.92
C LEU A 401 -1.51 31.39 3.55
N GLY A 402 -1.06 31.53 2.30
CA GLY A 402 -0.27 32.69 1.84
C GLY A 402 1.15 32.75 2.40
N ARG A 403 1.68 31.63 2.87
CA ARG A 403 3.07 31.53 3.38
C ARG A 403 4.11 31.41 2.26
N VAL A 404 3.65 31.09 1.06
CA VAL A 404 4.41 31.10 -0.19
C VAL A 404 3.62 31.90 -1.21
N SER A 405 4.32 32.61 -2.09
CA SER A 405 3.72 33.45 -3.12
C SER A 405 4.29 33.07 -4.47
N HIS A 406 3.39 32.77 -5.40
CA HIS A 406 3.69 32.43 -6.77
C HIS A 406 2.85 33.33 -7.67
N GLN A 407 3.41 33.77 -8.78
CA GLN A 407 2.64 34.48 -9.81
C GLN A 407 1.84 33.44 -10.61
N ILE A 408 0.65 33.11 -10.11
CA ILE A 408 -0.28 32.19 -10.76
C ILE A 408 -1.35 33.02 -11.46
N GLU A 409 -1.53 32.79 -12.75
CA GLU A 409 -2.58 33.44 -13.52
C GLU A 409 -3.97 33.07 -13.00
N LYS A 410 -4.98 33.86 -13.37
CA LYS A 410 -6.36 33.52 -13.02
C LYS A 410 -6.80 32.27 -13.79
N GLN A 411 -7.47 31.36 -13.09
CA GLN A 411 -7.87 30.05 -13.56
C GLN A 411 -9.35 30.05 -13.95
N ASP A 412 -9.70 29.32 -15.00
CA ASP A 412 -11.10 29.04 -15.36
C ASP A 412 -11.63 27.88 -14.52
N ILE A 413 -10.78 26.91 -14.20
CA ILE A 413 -11.11 25.73 -13.39
C ILE A 413 -10.03 25.53 -12.35
N ILE A 414 -10.42 25.38 -11.08
CA ILE A 414 -9.55 24.89 -10.01
C ILE A 414 -10.18 23.64 -9.41
N TYR A 415 -9.42 22.57 -9.26
CA TYR A 415 -9.93 21.36 -8.61
C TYR A 415 -8.91 20.65 -7.72
N SER A 416 -9.42 19.81 -6.81
CA SER A 416 -8.66 18.87 -6.00
C SER A 416 -9.52 17.64 -5.73
N ALA A 417 -8.97 16.44 -5.96
CA ALA A 417 -9.70 15.19 -5.81
C ALA A 417 -9.80 14.68 -4.36
N GLY A 418 -8.69 14.68 -3.61
CA GLY A 418 -8.60 14.02 -2.30
C GLY A 418 -7.84 14.78 -1.21
N LEU A 419 -7.38 16.02 -1.47
CA LEU A 419 -6.67 16.79 -0.44
C LEU A 419 -7.56 17.12 0.75
N CYS A 420 -8.83 17.47 0.48
CA CYS A 420 -9.75 17.99 1.48
C CYS A 420 -10.15 16.95 2.54
N ASP A 421 -10.01 15.66 2.22
CA ASP A 421 -10.20 14.55 3.15
C ASP A 421 -9.28 14.64 4.38
N TYR A 422 -8.18 15.41 4.29
CA TYR A 422 -7.20 15.57 5.37
C TYR A 422 -7.22 16.96 6.03
N LEU A 423 -8.02 17.89 5.51
CA LEU A 423 -8.00 19.28 5.99
C LEU A 423 -9.06 19.51 7.04
N ASP A 424 -8.70 20.09 8.17
CA ASP A 424 -9.69 20.60 9.12
C ASP A 424 -10.52 21.74 8.49
N VAL A 425 -11.63 22.12 9.15
CA VAL A 425 -12.54 23.17 8.65
C VAL A 425 -11.82 24.51 8.42
N ARG A 426 -10.81 24.84 9.22
CA ARG A 426 -10.08 26.12 9.10
C ARG A 426 -9.21 26.12 7.84
N LEU A 427 -8.45 25.06 7.63
CA LEU A 427 -7.58 24.88 6.46
C LEU A 427 -8.39 24.74 5.17
N PHE A 428 -9.51 24.01 5.20
CA PHE A 428 -10.41 23.88 4.07
C PHE A 428 -10.97 25.26 3.67
N ARG A 429 -11.47 26.06 4.63
CA ARG A 429 -11.94 27.42 4.35
C ARG A 429 -10.84 28.34 3.82
N ALA A 430 -9.61 28.21 4.33
CA ALA A 430 -8.46 28.97 3.82
C ALA A 430 -8.15 28.60 2.35
N LEU A 431 -8.20 27.30 2.01
CA LEU A 431 -8.06 26.82 0.64
C LEU A 431 -9.14 27.40 -0.27
N ILE A 432 -10.42 27.31 0.12
CA ILE A 432 -11.54 27.84 -0.67
C ILE A 432 -11.35 29.33 -0.96
N LYS A 433 -10.99 30.13 0.06
CA LYS A 433 -10.75 31.57 -0.10
C LYS A 433 -9.59 31.85 -1.06
N ARG A 434 -8.48 31.13 -0.93
CA ARG A 434 -7.33 31.26 -1.84
C ARG A 434 -7.70 30.89 -3.28
N CYS A 435 -8.48 29.82 -3.46
CA CYS A 435 -8.97 29.43 -4.79
C CYS A 435 -9.91 30.49 -5.38
N TYR A 436 -10.82 31.06 -4.59
CA TYR A 436 -11.68 32.17 -5.03
C TYR A 436 -10.85 33.37 -5.52
N GLU A 437 -9.77 33.71 -4.81
CA GLU A 437 -8.83 34.75 -5.24
C GLU A 437 -8.10 34.41 -6.55
N HIS A 438 -8.01 33.14 -6.95
CA HIS A 438 -7.30 32.73 -8.18
C HIS A 438 -8.22 32.35 -9.33
N LEU A 439 -9.55 32.28 -9.13
CA LEU A 439 -10.50 32.05 -10.22
C LEU A 439 -10.78 33.31 -11.03
N LYS A 440 -11.09 33.19 -12.32
CA LYS A 440 -11.72 34.26 -13.10
C LYS A 440 -13.20 34.42 -12.68
N PRO A 441 -13.84 35.59 -12.89
CA PRO A 441 -15.29 35.66 -12.87
C PRO A 441 -15.90 34.62 -13.82
N GLY A 442 -16.90 33.87 -13.35
CA GLY A 442 -17.47 32.71 -14.04
C GLY A 442 -16.64 31.42 -13.94
N GLY A 443 -15.46 31.45 -13.31
CA GLY A 443 -14.61 30.28 -13.11
C GLY A 443 -15.17 29.32 -12.04
N VAL A 444 -14.82 28.05 -12.15
CA VAL A 444 -15.40 26.96 -11.35
C VAL A 444 -14.37 26.34 -10.40
N LEU A 445 -14.77 26.16 -9.15
CA LEU A 445 -14.05 25.41 -8.13
C LEU A 445 -14.70 24.03 -7.92
N LEU A 446 -13.92 22.94 -7.94
CA LEU A 446 -14.37 21.59 -7.58
C LEU A 446 -13.49 20.97 -6.49
N LEU A 447 -14.03 20.75 -5.29
CA LEU A 447 -13.28 20.15 -4.18
C LEU A 447 -13.94 18.85 -3.72
N GLY A 448 -13.19 17.75 -3.83
CA GLY A 448 -13.64 16.41 -3.44
C GLY A 448 -13.50 16.13 -1.94
N ASN A 449 -14.48 15.43 -1.36
CA ASN A 449 -14.43 14.90 -0.01
C ASN A 449 -15.19 13.57 0.08
N PHE A 450 -14.63 12.57 0.76
CA PHE A 450 -15.34 11.35 1.11
C PHE A 450 -16.47 11.64 2.10
N SER A 451 -17.65 11.08 1.87
CA SER A 451 -18.72 11.02 2.86
C SER A 451 -18.59 9.77 3.71
N PRO A 452 -19.24 9.70 4.90
CA PRO A 452 -19.31 8.46 5.66
C PRO A 452 -19.89 7.32 4.80
N TYR A 453 -19.27 6.15 4.87
CA TYR A 453 -19.67 4.95 4.11
C TYR A 453 -19.30 3.66 4.88
N PRO A 454 -19.92 2.51 4.56
CA PRO A 454 -19.83 1.30 5.39
C PRO A 454 -18.40 0.82 5.71
N ASP A 455 -17.50 0.88 4.74
CA ASP A 455 -16.14 0.33 4.87
C ASP A 455 -15.12 1.29 5.49
N SER A 456 -15.54 2.51 5.84
CA SER A 456 -14.65 3.52 6.44
C SER A 456 -13.95 2.99 7.72
N ILE A 457 -14.62 2.16 8.52
CA ILE A 457 -14.06 1.61 9.76
C ILE A 457 -12.87 0.68 9.49
N PHE A 458 -12.92 -0.15 8.44
CA PHE A 458 -11.80 -1.03 8.09
C PHE A 458 -10.55 -0.20 7.77
N LEU A 459 -10.70 0.83 6.94
CA LEU A 459 -9.61 1.74 6.58
C LEU A 459 -9.10 2.53 7.79
N ASP A 460 -10.00 3.15 8.56
CA ASP A 460 -9.65 4.02 9.68
C ASP A 460 -8.99 3.23 10.83
N LYS A 461 -9.60 2.12 11.25
CA LYS A 461 -9.23 1.40 12.47
C LYS A 461 -8.17 0.34 12.24
N LEU A 462 -8.24 -0.39 11.13
CA LEU A 462 -7.28 -1.45 10.84
C LEU A 462 -6.10 -0.96 10.00
N LEU A 463 -6.33 -0.07 9.02
CA LEU A 463 -5.24 0.40 8.15
C LEU A 463 -4.67 1.76 8.54
N ARG A 464 -5.28 2.44 9.52
CA ARG A 464 -4.91 3.80 9.93
C ARG A 464 -4.91 4.78 8.77
N TRP A 465 -5.86 4.61 7.85
CA TRP A 465 -6.15 5.55 6.79
C TRP A 465 -7.34 6.42 7.24
N GLU A 466 -7.10 7.24 8.27
CA GLU A 466 -8.11 8.10 8.87
C GLU A 466 -8.38 9.31 7.97
N LEU A 467 -9.63 9.48 7.54
CA LEU A 467 -10.11 10.63 6.77
C LEU A 467 -11.09 11.49 7.58
N LEU A 468 -11.23 12.75 7.19
CA LEU A 468 -12.27 13.66 7.66
C LEU A 468 -13.49 13.55 6.75
N TYR A 469 -14.38 12.62 7.07
CA TYR A 469 -15.61 12.39 6.33
C TYR A 469 -16.60 13.56 6.46
N ARG A 470 -17.25 13.92 5.36
CA ARG A 470 -18.20 15.04 5.30
C ARG A 470 -19.42 14.70 4.45
N THR A 471 -20.58 14.97 5.01
CA THR A 471 -21.84 14.92 4.28
C THR A 471 -21.99 16.13 3.35
N ALA A 472 -23.01 16.10 2.49
CA ALA A 472 -23.37 17.24 1.66
C ALA A 472 -23.67 18.51 2.50
N ASP A 473 -24.28 18.35 3.67
CA ASP A 473 -24.63 19.48 4.55
C ASP A 473 -23.39 20.05 5.25
N ASP A 474 -22.45 19.19 5.68
CA ASP A 474 -21.16 19.63 6.22
C ASP A 474 -20.40 20.47 5.18
N LEU A 475 -20.41 20.05 3.91
CA LEU A 475 -19.76 20.81 2.83
C LEU A 475 -20.44 22.18 2.63
N ARG A 476 -21.77 22.25 2.64
CA ARG A 476 -22.49 23.54 2.57
C ARG A 476 -22.14 24.46 3.73
N GLU A 477 -22.08 23.93 4.95
CA GLU A 477 -21.70 24.70 6.14
C GLU A 477 -20.25 25.22 6.07
N ILE A 478 -19.34 24.42 5.51
CA ILE A 478 -17.94 24.82 5.31
C ILE A 478 -17.84 25.97 4.31
N PHE A 479 -18.60 25.92 3.21
CA PHE A 479 -18.61 26.94 2.16
C PHE A 479 -19.36 28.21 2.55
N ALA A 480 -20.42 28.13 3.36
CA ALA A 480 -21.29 29.26 3.72
C ALA A 480 -20.56 30.56 4.15
N PRO A 481 -19.51 30.54 5.00
CA PRO A 481 -18.77 31.76 5.38
C PRO A 481 -17.61 32.13 4.44
N THR A 482 -17.53 31.50 3.27
CA THR A 482 -16.56 31.83 2.21
C THR A 482 -17.20 32.76 1.18
N PRO A 483 -16.41 33.41 0.30
CA PRO A 483 -16.96 34.28 -0.75
C PRO A 483 -17.92 33.59 -1.72
N PHE A 484 -17.97 32.25 -1.77
CA PHE A 484 -18.95 31.51 -2.56
C PHE A 484 -20.33 31.39 -1.90
N GLY A 485 -20.44 31.65 -0.60
CA GLY A 485 -21.68 31.43 0.15
C GLY A 485 -22.07 29.95 0.26
N ASP A 486 -23.34 29.69 0.50
CA ASP A 486 -23.91 28.34 0.62
C ASP A 486 -24.50 27.79 -0.69
N ASN A 487 -24.50 28.61 -1.77
CA ASN A 487 -25.02 28.23 -3.08
C ASN A 487 -23.99 27.39 -3.87
N ILE A 488 -23.73 26.19 -3.37
CA ILE A 488 -22.87 25.20 -4.02
C ILE A 488 -23.69 24.03 -4.57
N THR A 489 -23.20 23.45 -5.67
CA THR A 489 -23.73 22.20 -6.21
C THR A 489 -22.91 21.04 -5.65
N ILE A 490 -23.58 20.02 -5.12
CA ILE A 490 -22.93 18.78 -4.69
C ILE A 490 -23.05 17.74 -5.80
N LEU A 491 -21.90 17.33 -6.32
CA LEU A 491 -21.77 16.22 -7.27
C LEU A 491 -21.29 14.97 -6.50
N ALA A 492 -21.52 13.79 -7.07
CA ALA A 492 -21.01 12.54 -6.53
C ALA A 492 -20.71 11.58 -7.67
N GLU A 493 -19.71 10.73 -7.49
CA GLU A 493 -19.47 9.60 -8.39
C GLU A 493 -20.51 8.49 -8.20
N ASP A 494 -20.48 7.46 -9.05
CA ASP A 494 -21.53 6.43 -9.17
C ASP A 494 -21.83 5.69 -7.85
N GLU A 495 -20.82 5.44 -7.02
CA GLU A 495 -20.95 4.81 -5.69
C GLU A 495 -21.48 5.77 -4.60
N LYS A 496 -21.52 7.08 -4.90
CA LYS A 496 -21.94 8.15 -3.98
C LYS A 496 -21.13 8.21 -2.68
N VAL A 497 -19.89 7.76 -2.71
CA VAL A 497 -18.97 7.77 -1.57
C VAL A 497 -18.06 8.99 -1.62
N ASN A 498 -17.56 9.39 -2.79
CA ASN A 498 -16.79 10.63 -2.94
C ASN A 498 -17.67 11.75 -3.48
N LEU A 499 -17.95 12.74 -2.63
CA LEU A 499 -18.71 13.94 -2.99
C LEU A 499 -17.76 15.02 -3.52
N PHE A 500 -18.26 15.90 -4.39
CA PHE A 500 -17.56 17.09 -4.88
C PHE A 500 -18.41 18.33 -4.67
N ALA A 501 -17.90 19.28 -3.88
CA ALA A 501 -18.48 20.61 -3.78
C ALA A 501 -18.03 21.45 -4.99
N MET A 502 -18.99 21.85 -5.81
CA MET A 502 -18.79 22.70 -6.97
C MET A 502 -19.36 24.09 -6.73
N ALA A 503 -18.53 25.11 -6.92
CA ALA A 503 -18.92 26.52 -6.76
C ALA A 503 -18.42 27.35 -7.94
N THR A 504 -19.22 28.33 -8.38
CA THR A 504 -18.83 29.26 -9.44
C THR A 504 -18.52 30.61 -8.84
N ARG A 505 -17.45 31.26 -9.30
CA ARG A 505 -17.10 32.61 -8.86
C ARG A 505 -17.96 33.63 -9.60
N ASP A 506 -18.62 34.51 -8.85
CA ASP A 506 -19.36 35.65 -9.40
C ASP A 506 -18.48 36.67 -10.13
#